data_AF-A0A950E0L0-F1
#
_entry.id   AF-A0A950E0L0-F1
#
_cell.length_a   1.000
_cell.length_b   1.000
_cell.length_c   1.000
_cell.angle_alpha   90.00
_cell.angle_beta   90.00
_cell.angle_gamma   90.00
#
_symmetry.space_group_name_H-M   'P 1'
#
loop_
_entity.id
_entity.type
_entity.pdbx_description
1 polymer ?
#
loop_
_entity_poly.entity_id
_entity_poly.type
_entity_poly.pdbx_seq_one_letter_code
_entity_poly.pdbx_strand_id
1 'polypeptide(L)' 'MKLAIAGSSGKMGRMVIEAALAADDVTIAAALERPDAPQIGEDCA' A
#
# COMPACT_ATOMS: atom_id res chain seq x y z
N MET A 1 -10.59 -4.01 9.44
CA MET A 1 -10.67 -4.64 8.11
C MET A 1 -9.25 -4.77 7.54
N LYS A 2 -8.91 -5.88 6.85
CA LYS A 2 -7.58 -6.05 6.23
C LYS A 2 -7.61 -5.66 4.76
N LEU A 3 -6.73 -4.76 4.34
CA LEU A 3 -6.62 -4.28 2.95
C LEU A 3 -5.36 -4.82 2.26
N ALA A 4 -5.51 -5.15 0.98
CA ALA A 4 -4.40 -5.38 0.07
C ALA A 4 -4.45 -4.32 -1.04
N ILE A 5 -3.32 -3.66 -1.30
CA ILE A 5 -3.23 -2.53 -2.24
C ILE A 5 -2.36 -2.94 -3.42
N ALA A 6 -2.94 -3.01 -4.62
CA ALA A 6 -2.21 -3.26 -5.85
C ALA A 6 -1.76 -1.94 -6.50
N GLY A 7 -0.54 -1.89 -7.01
CA GLY A 7 0.05 -0.66 -7.54
C GLY A 7 0.36 0.36 -6.44
N SER A 8 0.83 -0.13 -5.27
CA SER A 8 1.04 0.66 -4.06
C SER A 8 2.03 1.82 -4.24
N SER A 9 3.01 1.69 -5.15
CA SER A 9 3.99 2.74 -5.43
C SER A 9 3.44 3.87 -6.31
N GLY A 10 2.33 3.61 -7.03
CA GLY A 10 1.68 4.56 -7.91
C GLY A 10 0.94 5.69 -7.18
N LYS A 11 0.58 6.77 -7.90
CA LYS A 11 -0.08 7.94 -7.31
C LYS A 11 -1.32 7.59 -6.50
N MET A 12 -2.19 6.74 -7.04
CA MET A 12 -3.40 6.32 -6.33
C MET A 12 -3.08 5.38 -5.17
N GLY A 13 -2.14 4.43 -5.35
CA GLY A 13 -1.73 3.50 -4.31
C GLY A 13 -1.22 4.21 -3.05
N ARG A 14 -0.37 5.24 -3.24
CA ARG A 14 0.12 6.08 -2.14
C ARG A 14 -1.01 6.80 -1.40
N MET A 15 -1.98 7.38 -2.11
CA MET A 15 -3.15 8.00 -1.47
C MET A 15 -4.00 6.99 -0.68
N VAL A 16 -4.14 5.76 -1.18
CA VAL A 16 -4.86 4.69 -0.45
C VAL A 16 -4.10 4.27 0.80
N ILE A 17 -2.77 4.18 0.74
CA ILE A 17 -1.92 3.92 1.91
C ILE A 17 -2.12 5.01 2.96
N GLU A 18 -1.99 6.28 2.59
CA GLU A 18 -2.18 7.41 3.50
C GLU A 18 -3.56 7.38 4.17
N ALA A 19 -4.62 7.13 3.38
CA ALA A 19 -5.98 7.03 3.90
C ALA A 19 -6.15 5.82 4.84
N ALA A 20 -5.55 4.67 4.52
CA ALA A 20 -5.62 3.48 5.35
C ALA A 20 -4.83 3.63 6.66
N LEU A 21 -3.71 4.35 6.66
CA LEU A 21 -2.93 4.67 7.86
C LEU A 21 -3.65 5.67 8.77
N ALA A 22 -4.50 6.53 8.20
CA ALA A 22 -5.31 7.49 8.94
C ALA A 22 -6.64 6.91 9.49
N ALA A 23 -6.97 5.66 9.17
CA ALA A 23 -8.22 5.02 9.58
C ALA A 23 -7.98 4.00 10.71
N ASP A 24 -8.68 4.17 11.83
CA ASP A 24 -8.51 3.32 13.02
C ASP A 24 -9.07 1.91 12.86
N ASP A 25 -9.97 1.70 11.90
CA ASP A 25 -10.68 0.43 11.69
C ASP A 25 -10.07 -0.42 10.55
N VAL A 26 -8.94 0.01 10.00
CA VAL A 26 -8.28 -0.61 8.85
C VAL A 26 -6.84 -1.02 9.19
N THR A 27 -6.37 -2.07 8.54
CA THR A 27 -4.97 -2.49 8.60
C THR A 27 -4.50 -2.86 7.20
N ILE A 28 -3.38 -2.29 6.78
CA ILE A 28 -2.71 -2.69 5.53
C ILE A 28 -2.08 -4.06 5.76
N ALA A 29 -2.57 -5.07 5.05
CA ALA A 29 -2.08 -6.44 5.14
C ALA A 29 -1.13 -6.81 4.00
N ALA A 30 -1.21 -6.12 2.86
CA ALA A 30 -0.31 -6.30 1.74
C ALA A 30 -0.24 -5.05 0.85
N ALA A 31 0.95 -4.77 0.33
CA ALA A 31 1.21 -3.81 -0.74
C ALA A 31 1.88 -4.56 -1.89
N LEU A 32 1.30 -4.49 -3.09
CA LEU A 32 1.66 -5.32 -4.23
C LEU A 32 2.11 -4.43 -5.38
N GLU A 33 3.18 -4.84 -6.05
CA GLU A 33 3.70 -4.18 -7.23
C GLU A 33 4.09 -5.18 -8.32
N ARG A 34 4.42 -4.64 -9.51
CA ARG A 34 5.01 -5.43 -10.57
C ARG A 34 6.37 -5.99 -10.12
N PRO A 35 6.79 -7.18 -10.62
CA PRO A 35 8.04 -7.82 -10.19
C PRO A 35 9.30 -6.97 -10.40
N ASP A 36 9.28 -6.03 -11.34
CA ASP A 36 10.38 -5.14 -11.70
C ASP A 36 10.33 -3.78 -10.98
N ALA A 37 9.34 -3.55 -10.12
CA ALA A 37 9.24 -2.29 -9.39
C ALA A 37 10.39 -2.14 -8.38
N PRO A 38 11.11 -1.01 -8.40
CA PRO A 38 12.28 -0.83 -7.53
C PRO A 38 11.91 -0.74 -6.03
N GLN A 39 10.66 -0.42 -5.71
CA GLN A 39 10.15 -0.33 -4.32
C GLN A 39 9.87 -1.70 -3.69
N ILE A 40 10.01 -2.82 -4.42
CA ILE A 40 9.83 -4.15 -3.84
C ILE A 40 10.87 -4.36 -2.73
N GLY A 41 10.39 -4.72 -1.54
CA GLY A 41 11.22 -4.92 -0.34
C GLY A 41 11.33 -3.68 0.55
N GLU A 42 10.80 -2.54 0.12
CA GLU A 42 10.65 -1.35 0.96
C GLU A 42 9.39 -1.44 1.82
N ASP A 43 9.41 -0.76 2.97
CA ASP A 43 8.20 -0.54 3.75
C ASP A 43 7.26 0.40 2.99
N CYS A 44 5.96 0.10 2.99
CA CYS A 44 4.99 0.90 2.25
C CYS A 44 4.44 2.10 3.04
N ALA A 45 4.69 2.19 4.35
CA ALA A 45 4.19 3.26 5.21
C ALA A 45 5.11 4.49 5.25
#